data_AF-A0A329SDK2-F1
#
_entry.id   AF-A0A329SDK2-F1
#
_cell.length_a   1.000
_cell.length_b   1.000
_cell.length_c   1.000
_cell.angle_alpha   90.00
_cell.angle_beta   90.00
_cell.angle_gamma   90.00
#
_symmetry.space_group_name_H-M   'P 1'
#
loop_
_entity.id
_entity.type
_entity.pdbx_description
1 polymer ?
#
loop_
_entity_poly.entity_id
_entity_poly.type
_entity_poly.pdbx_seq_one_letter_code
_entity_poly.pdbx_strand_id
1 'polypeptide(L)'
;ARREFSKDGQLVCDVKYAPFADKLTRRERGQDPDEMELSAIVEEALAPAVMLHKLPKCIVSVFVTILEDDGGVFAAAINCASLALADAAVEMYDVVTASSAGIVNGSVVLDPSREEEQRGDGKLALAYMPSVGRVTYMLQAGKIHHTQLQEAVDLCTDACTGVTRSLLTASLLQALS
;
A
#
# COMPACT_ATOMS: atom_id res chain seq x y z
N ALA A 1 0.29 -0.83 -25.63
CA ALA A 1 -0.91 -1.64 -25.92
C ALA A 1 -2.10 -0.70 -26.11
N ARG A 2 -2.92 -0.90 -27.16
CA ARG A 2 -4.11 -0.08 -27.44
C ARG A 2 -5.16 -0.42 -26.38
N ARG A 3 -5.42 0.48 -25.44
CA ARG A 3 -6.41 0.25 -24.37
C ARG A 3 -7.81 0.25 -24.99
N GLU A 4 -8.56 -0.81 -24.73
CA GLU A 4 -9.94 -0.98 -25.20
C GLU A 4 -10.87 0.00 -24.48
N PHE A 5 -11.98 0.35 -25.14
CA PHE A 5 -12.96 1.28 -24.60
C PHE A 5 -13.67 0.66 -23.38
N SER A 6 -13.32 1.14 -22.18
CA SER A 6 -14.07 0.84 -20.96
C SER A 6 -15.09 1.94 -20.68
N LYS A 7 -16.27 1.53 -20.20
CA LYS A 7 -17.28 2.48 -19.68
C LYS A 7 -16.85 3.08 -18.34
N ASP A 8 -15.99 2.38 -17.62
CA ASP A 8 -15.42 2.81 -16.35
C ASP A 8 -14.09 3.54 -16.55
N GLY A 9 -13.76 4.40 -15.60
CA GLY A 9 -12.44 5.01 -15.51
C GLY A 9 -11.34 3.97 -15.31
N GLN A 10 -10.12 4.33 -15.67
CA GLN A 10 -8.94 3.47 -15.47
C GLN A 10 -8.06 4.07 -14.38
N LEU A 11 -7.62 3.22 -13.45
CA LEU A 11 -6.53 3.54 -12.53
C LEU A 11 -5.23 3.03 -13.14
N VAL A 12 -4.16 3.79 -13.00
CA VAL A 12 -2.80 3.38 -13.38
C VAL A 12 -1.89 3.76 -12.25
N CYS A 13 -1.18 2.80 -11.69
CA CYS A 13 -0.18 3.06 -10.65
C CYS A 13 1.22 2.75 -11.20
N ASP A 14 2.16 3.64 -10.93
CA ASP A 14 3.58 3.47 -11.28
C ASP A 14 4.42 3.81 -10.05
N VAL A 15 5.07 2.80 -9.52
CA VAL A 15 5.92 2.89 -8.33
C VAL A 15 7.37 2.74 -8.76
N LYS A 16 8.22 3.67 -8.33
CA LYS A 16 9.65 3.70 -8.66
C LYS A 16 10.49 3.95 -7.43
N TYR A 17 11.66 3.33 -7.38
CA TYR A 17 12.68 3.63 -6.39
C TYR A 17 13.59 4.74 -6.87
N ALA A 18 13.90 5.68 -5.99
CA ALA A 18 14.99 6.60 -6.24
C ALA A 18 16.32 5.81 -6.27
N PRO A 19 17.31 6.23 -7.07
CA PRO A 19 18.59 5.51 -7.18
C PRO A 19 19.42 5.50 -5.88
N PHE A 20 19.00 6.28 -4.89
CA PHE A 20 19.60 6.38 -3.55
C PHE A 20 18.70 5.80 -2.45
N ALA A 21 17.56 5.19 -2.80
CA ALA A 21 16.57 4.74 -1.82
C ALA A 21 17.02 3.50 -1.04
N ASP A 22 17.73 2.57 -1.68
CA ASP A 22 18.35 1.44 -0.98
C ASP A 22 19.75 1.83 -0.49
N LYS A 23 19.99 1.57 0.80
CA LYS A 23 21.27 1.81 1.48
C LYS A 23 22.38 0.86 1.01
N LEU A 24 22.02 -0.30 0.47
CA LEU A 24 22.97 -1.37 0.13
C LEU A 24 23.29 -1.46 -1.37
N THR A 25 22.31 -1.21 -2.24
CA THR A 25 22.49 -1.39 -3.69
C THR A 25 21.99 -0.17 -4.44
N ARG A 26 22.85 0.41 -5.28
CA ARG A 26 22.40 1.43 -6.24
C ARG A 26 21.59 0.72 -7.34
N ARG A 27 20.28 0.91 -7.34
CA ARG A 27 19.40 0.37 -8.39
C ARG A 27 19.79 0.97 -9.75
N GLU A 28 19.82 0.10 -10.77
CA GLU A 28 20.18 0.50 -12.12
C GLU A 28 19.06 1.33 -12.77
N ARG A 29 19.39 2.03 -13.87
CA ARG A 29 18.38 2.78 -14.63
C ARG A 29 17.57 1.79 -15.48
N GLY A 30 16.50 1.25 -14.91
CA GLY A 30 15.56 0.33 -15.55
C GLY A 30 14.29 0.19 -14.70
N GLN A 31 13.26 -0.46 -15.24
CA GLN A 31 12.10 -0.85 -14.44
C GLN A 31 12.41 -2.18 -13.78
N ASP A 32 12.60 -2.17 -12.46
CA ASP A 32 12.88 -3.39 -11.71
C ASP A 32 11.61 -4.28 -11.69
N PRO A 33 11.76 -5.61 -11.67
CA PRO A 33 10.61 -6.51 -11.50
C PRO A 33 9.84 -6.21 -10.20
N ASP A 34 10.55 -5.89 -9.12
CA ASP A 34 9.97 -5.52 -7.83
C ASP A 34 9.10 -4.25 -7.92
N GLU A 35 9.53 -3.26 -8.72
CA GLU A 35 8.77 -2.03 -8.97
C GLU A 35 7.47 -2.33 -9.73
N MET A 36 7.55 -3.22 -10.72
CA MET A 36 6.40 -3.62 -11.51
C MET A 36 5.39 -4.39 -10.67
N GLU A 37 5.86 -5.29 -9.80
CA GLU A 37 5.02 -6.01 -8.84
C GLU A 37 4.36 -5.05 -7.86
N LEU A 38 5.13 -4.15 -7.25
CA LEU A 38 4.58 -3.18 -6.29
C LEU A 38 3.58 -2.22 -6.96
N SER A 39 3.81 -1.83 -8.21
CA SER A 39 2.87 -1.02 -8.99
C SER A 39 1.54 -1.72 -9.20
N ALA A 40 1.56 -3.00 -9.59
CA ALA A 40 0.36 -3.80 -9.77
C ALA A 40 -0.41 -4.00 -8.46
N ILE A 41 0.31 -4.23 -7.37
CA ILE A 41 -0.24 -4.36 -6.02
C ILE A 41 -0.96 -3.08 -5.59
N VAL A 42 -0.35 -1.92 -5.76
CA VAL A 42 -0.95 -0.63 -5.39
C VAL A 42 -2.19 -0.34 -6.25
N GLU A 43 -2.13 -0.67 -7.54
CA GLU A 43 -3.29 -0.54 -8.44
C GLU A 43 -4.47 -1.41 -7.97
N GLU A 44 -4.21 -2.69 -7.66
CA GLU A 44 -5.24 -3.63 -7.20
C GLU A 44 -5.80 -3.25 -5.82
N ALA A 45 -4.95 -2.74 -4.92
CA ALA A 45 -5.37 -2.31 -3.58
C ALA A 45 -6.26 -1.05 -3.60
N LEU A 46 -6.03 -0.13 -4.54
CA LEU A 46 -6.75 1.14 -4.66
C LEU A 46 -7.97 1.07 -5.59
N ALA A 47 -7.96 0.16 -6.57
CA ALA A 47 -9.09 -0.05 -7.50
C ALA A 47 -10.47 -0.17 -6.82
N PRO A 48 -10.66 -0.93 -5.72
CA PRO A 48 -11.97 -1.02 -5.06
C PRO A 48 -12.35 0.24 -4.27
N ALA A 49 -11.40 1.10 -3.94
CA ALA A 49 -11.64 2.33 -3.18
C ALA A 49 -12.03 3.51 -4.08
N VAL A 50 -11.50 3.58 -5.30
CA VAL A 50 -11.79 4.67 -6.25
C VAL A 50 -13.12 4.43 -6.97
N MET A 51 -13.96 5.47 -7.07
CA MET A 51 -15.23 5.40 -7.80
C MET A 51 -15.03 5.50 -9.33
N LEU A 52 -14.41 4.48 -9.93
CA LEU A 52 -14.10 4.46 -11.37
C LEU A 52 -15.35 4.60 -12.27
N HIS A 53 -16.50 4.11 -11.82
CA HIS A 53 -17.78 4.23 -12.53
C HIS A 53 -18.26 5.69 -12.70
N LYS A 54 -17.85 6.62 -11.82
CA LYS A 54 -18.17 8.06 -11.94
C LYS A 54 -17.23 8.80 -12.88
N LEU A 55 -16.14 8.17 -13.30
CA LEU A 55 -15.06 8.76 -14.08
C LEU A 55 -14.97 8.13 -15.49
N PRO A 56 -16.05 8.11 -16.29
CA PRO A 56 -16.02 7.49 -17.61
C PRO A 56 -15.05 8.24 -18.52
N LYS A 57 -14.21 7.50 -19.26
CA LYS A 57 -13.18 8.04 -20.17
C LYS A 57 -12.04 8.80 -19.48
N CYS A 58 -11.97 8.78 -18.16
CA CYS A 58 -10.85 9.36 -17.41
C CYS A 58 -9.82 8.29 -17.07
N ILE A 59 -8.56 8.73 -16.98
CA ILE A 59 -7.45 7.91 -16.49
C ILE A 59 -6.90 8.63 -15.28
N VAL A 60 -6.96 7.97 -14.12
CA VAL A 60 -6.34 8.43 -12.88
C VAL A 60 -4.98 7.76 -12.81
N SER A 61 -3.91 8.55 -12.91
CA SER A 61 -2.55 8.04 -12.84
C SER A 61 -1.91 8.46 -11.53
N VAL A 62 -1.44 7.49 -10.75
CA VAL A 62 -0.76 7.69 -9.48
C VAL A 62 0.70 7.29 -9.63
N PHE A 63 1.60 8.23 -9.33
CA PHE A 63 3.04 8.01 -9.40
C PHE A 63 3.61 8.06 -7.99
N VAL A 64 4.23 6.98 -7.54
CA VAL A 64 4.85 6.89 -6.21
C VAL A 64 6.35 6.76 -6.39
N THR A 65 7.12 7.62 -5.73
CA THR A 65 8.59 7.53 -5.71
C THR A 65 9.07 7.24 -4.30
N ILE A 66 9.73 6.10 -4.13
CA ILE A 66 10.30 5.67 -2.86
C ILE A 66 11.65 6.34 -2.70
N LEU A 67 11.78 7.17 -1.67
CA LEU A 67 12.99 7.96 -1.40
C LEU A 67 13.97 7.25 -0.48
N GLU A 68 13.46 6.45 0.46
CA GLU A 68 14.22 5.65 1.40
C GLU A 68 13.45 4.35 1.66
N ASP A 69 14.16 3.24 1.63
CA ASP A 69 13.63 1.91 1.95
C ASP A 69 14.28 1.39 3.24
N ASP A 70 13.49 1.36 4.31
CA ASP A 70 13.88 0.83 5.63
C ASP A 70 12.96 -0.33 6.08
N GLY A 71 12.21 -0.92 5.15
CA GLY A 71 11.10 -1.84 5.44
C GLY A 71 9.73 -1.16 5.31
N GLY A 72 8.66 -1.96 5.29
CA GLY A 72 7.29 -1.43 5.27
C GLY A 72 6.88 -0.63 4.03
N VAL A 73 7.66 -0.69 2.94
CA VAL A 73 7.44 0.07 1.69
C VAL A 73 6.04 -0.13 1.13
N PHE A 74 5.49 -1.34 1.23
CA PHE A 74 4.13 -1.65 0.81
C PHE A 74 3.10 -0.75 1.50
N ALA A 75 3.20 -0.65 2.84
CA ALA A 75 2.26 0.12 3.64
C ALA A 75 2.41 1.62 3.35
N ALA A 76 3.66 2.09 3.31
CA ALA A 76 3.96 3.48 2.99
C ALA A 76 3.46 3.91 1.60
N ALA A 77 3.67 3.07 0.57
CA ALA A 77 3.26 3.36 -0.80
C ALA A 77 1.74 3.48 -0.94
N ILE A 78 0.98 2.53 -0.37
CA ILE A 78 -0.50 2.55 -0.43
C ILE A 78 -1.06 3.74 0.37
N ASN A 79 -0.54 3.97 1.58
CA ASN A 79 -0.97 5.10 2.41
C ASN A 79 -0.72 6.43 1.71
N CYS A 80 0.47 6.62 1.14
CA CYS A 80 0.83 7.83 0.39
C CYS A 80 -0.05 8.00 -0.85
N ALA A 81 -0.25 6.93 -1.64
CA ALA A 81 -1.08 6.97 -2.83
C ALA A 81 -2.55 7.30 -2.49
N SER A 82 -3.10 6.71 -1.43
CA SER A 82 -4.48 6.99 -1.02
C SER A 82 -4.65 8.43 -0.51
N LEU A 83 -3.66 8.96 0.22
CA LEU A 83 -3.67 10.36 0.65
C LEU A 83 -3.54 11.31 -0.55
N ALA A 84 -2.68 11.01 -1.52
CA ALA A 84 -2.53 11.81 -2.73
C ALA A 84 -3.84 11.86 -3.54
N LEU A 85 -4.58 10.75 -3.63
CA LEU A 85 -5.89 10.73 -4.25
C LEU A 85 -6.93 11.56 -3.48
N ALA A 86 -6.88 11.52 -2.15
CA ALA A 86 -7.75 12.31 -1.29
C ALA A 86 -7.46 13.83 -1.43
N ASP A 87 -6.19 14.21 -1.45
CA ASP A 87 -5.73 15.58 -1.65
C ASP A 87 -6.10 16.12 -3.04
N ALA A 88 -5.98 15.28 -4.07
CA ALA A 88 -6.43 15.58 -5.43
C ALA A 88 -7.97 15.64 -5.58
N ALA A 89 -8.72 15.48 -4.49
CA ALA A 89 -10.19 15.46 -4.46
C ALA A 89 -10.80 14.44 -5.44
N VAL A 90 -10.16 13.28 -5.60
CA VAL A 90 -10.71 12.17 -6.39
C VAL A 90 -11.83 11.52 -5.60
N GLU A 91 -12.95 11.28 -6.28
CA GLU A 91 -14.10 10.57 -5.71
C GLU A 91 -13.72 9.12 -5.33
N MET A 92 -13.61 8.87 -4.02
CA MET A 92 -13.32 7.57 -3.42
C MET A 92 -14.39 7.19 -2.40
N TYR A 93 -14.67 5.89 -2.26
CA TYR A 93 -15.57 5.38 -1.22
C TYR A 93 -14.97 5.53 0.17
N ASP A 94 -13.66 5.31 0.28
CA ASP A 94 -12.90 5.34 1.52
C ASP A 94 -11.41 5.57 1.20
N VAL A 95 -10.66 6.01 2.19
CA VAL A 95 -9.19 6.09 2.12
C VAL A 95 -8.65 4.71 2.47
N VAL A 96 -7.78 4.15 1.63
CA VAL A 96 -7.16 2.86 1.89
C VAL A 96 -5.97 3.07 2.80
N THR A 97 -5.90 2.29 3.87
CA THR A 97 -4.72 2.20 4.73
C THR A 97 -4.12 0.82 4.69
N ALA A 98 -2.80 0.76 4.73
CA ALA A 98 -2.06 -0.47 4.71
C ALA A 98 -1.11 -0.57 5.90
N SER A 99 -0.92 -1.80 6.36
CA SER A 99 0.02 -2.18 7.39
C SER A 99 0.68 -3.51 7.03
N SER A 100 1.91 -3.69 7.49
CA SER A 100 2.66 -4.94 7.37
C SER A 100 2.79 -5.59 8.75
N ALA A 101 2.87 -6.91 8.78
CA ALA A 101 3.23 -7.69 9.95
C ALA A 101 4.24 -8.77 9.55
N GLY A 102 5.24 -8.97 10.40
CA GLY A 102 6.26 -10.00 10.26
C GLY A 102 6.14 -11.05 11.35
N ILE A 103 6.61 -12.27 11.06
CA ILE A 103 6.76 -13.32 12.06
C ILE A 103 8.24 -13.48 12.35
N VAL A 104 8.65 -13.03 13.53
CA VAL A 104 10.04 -13.04 13.98
C VAL A 104 10.14 -13.89 15.24
N ASN A 105 10.97 -14.95 15.20
CA ASN A 105 11.17 -15.88 16.32
C ASN A 105 9.84 -16.47 16.87
N GLY A 106 8.87 -16.73 16.00
CA GLY A 106 7.57 -17.30 16.38
C GLY A 106 6.56 -16.31 16.98
N SER A 107 6.90 -15.01 17.06
CA SER A 107 5.98 -13.95 17.50
C SER A 107 5.58 -13.06 16.33
N VAL A 108 4.34 -12.57 16.34
CA VAL A 108 3.84 -11.60 15.36
C VAL A 108 4.30 -10.19 15.76
N VAL A 109 4.92 -9.48 14.83
CA VAL A 109 5.41 -8.10 14.99
C VAL A 109 4.73 -7.23 13.95
N LEU A 110 4.24 -6.06 14.35
CA LEU A 110 3.64 -5.08 13.45
C LEU A 110 4.71 -4.13 12.91
N ASP A 111 4.60 -3.77 11.63
CA ASP A 111 5.51 -2.89 10.89
C ASP A 111 6.98 -3.29 11.05
N PRO A 112 7.36 -4.50 10.57
CA PRO A 112 8.73 -4.98 10.70
C PRO A 112 9.70 -4.08 9.93
N SER A 113 10.80 -3.75 10.57
CA SER A 113 11.95 -3.14 9.91
C SER A 113 12.58 -4.07 8.88
N ARG A 114 13.40 -3.53 7.97
CA ARG A 114 14.11 -4.32 6.97
C ARG A 114 14.89 -5.50 7.56
N GLU A 115 15.51 -5.32 8.72
CA GLU A 115 16.27 -6.39 9.40
C GLU A 115 15.33 -7.50 9.90
N GLU A 116 14.16 -7.13 10.40
CA GLU A 116 13.14 -8.06 10.88
C GLU A 116 12.48 -8.82 9.73
N GLU A 117 12.23 -8.16 8.59
CA GLU A 117 11.73 -8.82 7.38
C GLU A 117 12.72 -9.86 6.83
N GLN A 118 14.02 -9.58 6.87
CA GLN A 118 15.06 -10.51 6.40
C GLN A 118 15.27 -11.70 7.35
N ARG A 119 15.08 -11.49 8.65
CA ARG A 119 15.23 -12.53 9.67
C ARG A 119 13.95 -13.32 9.91
N GLY A 120 12.81 -12.77 9.52
CA GLY A 120 11.50 -13.36 9.74
C GLY A 120 11.23 -14.58 8.88
N ASP A 121 10.47 -15.53 9.41
CA ASP A 121 10.07 -16.74 8.70
C ASP A 121 8.87 -16.48 7.76
N GLY A 122 8.14 -15.39 7.98
CA GLY A 122 6.98 -15.00 7.20
C GLY A 122 6.66 -13.52 7.32
N LYS A 123 5.97 -13.01 6.29
CA LYS A 123 5.46 -11.65 6.19
C LYS A 123 4.01 -11.65 5.71
N LEU A 124 3.24 -10.73 6.25
CA LEU A 124 1.88 -10.42 5.89
C LEU A 124 1.80 -8.93 5.59
N ALA A 125 1.16 -8.55 4.50
CA ALA A 125 0.83 -7.16 4.21
C ALA A 125 -0.66 -7.06 3.93
N LEU A 126 -1.32 -6.09 4.55
CA LEU A 126 -2.76 -5.90 4.50
C LEU A 126 -3.06 -4.49 4.03
N ALA A 127 -3.99 -4.34 3.10
CA ALA A 127 -4.63 -3.07 2.77
C ALA A 127 -6.12 -3.13 3.16
N TYR A 128 -6.59 -2.09 3.82
CA TYR A 128 -7.86 -2.04 4.52
C TYR A 128 -8.55 -0.69 4.34
N MET A 129 -9.86 -0.75 4.12
CA MET A 129 -10.76 0.40 4.12
C MET A 129 -11.41 0.52 5.51
N PRO A 130 -10.96 1.45 6.36
CA PRO A 130 -11.35 1.58 7.76
C PRO A 130 -12.80 2.03 7.97
N SER A 131 -13.34 2.87 7.09
CA SER A 131 -14.72 3.37 7.16
C SER A 131 -15.72 2.31 6.71
N VAL A 132 -15.35 1.53 5.67
CA VAL A 132 -16.19 0.44 5.14
C VAL A 132 -16.01 -0.86 5.93
N GLY A 133 -14.87 -1.00 6.60
CA GLY A 133 -14.50 -2.18 7.37
C GLY A 133 -14.08 -3.37 6.52
N ARG A 134 -13.45 -3.14 5.35
CA ARG A 134 -13.19 -4.18 4.34
C ARG A 134 -11.72 -4.23 3.92
N VAL A 135 -11.16 -5.45 3.85
CA VAL A 135 -9.84 -5.70 3.26
C VAL A 135 -9.90 -5.57 1.73
N THR A 136 -9.03 -4.76 1.16
CA THR A 136 -8.92 -4.57 -0.30
C THR A 136 -7.88 -5.50 -0.90
N TYR A 137 -6.74 -5.66 -0.23
CA TYR A 137 -5.64 -6.49 -0.68
C TYR A 137 -4.94 -7.14 0.51
N MET A 138 -4.44 -8.36 0.31
CA MET A 138 -3.66 -9.08 1.30
C MET A 138 -2.56 -9.89 0.61
N LEU A 139 -1.32 -9.72 1.05
CA LEU A 139 -0.17 -10.47 0.59
C LEU A 139 0.40 -11.29 1.73
N GLN A 140 0.52 -12.59 1.53
CA GLN A 140 1.17 -13.49 2.46
C GLN A 140 2.39 -14.12 1.79
N ALA A 141 3.55 -14.05 2.43
CA ALA A 141 4.75 -14.73 1.98
C ALA A 141 5.51 -15.39 3.14
N GLY A 142 6.17 -16.52 2.85
CA GLY A 142 6.88 -17.30 3.85
C GLY A 142 6.01 -18.31 4.61
N LYS A 143 6.54 -18.81 5.73
CA LYS A 143 5.92 -19.86 6.53
C LYS A 143 5.16 -19.23 7.69
N ILE A 144 3.83 -19.32 7.62
CA ILE A 144 2.94 -18.78 8.64
C ILE A 144 1.98 -19.88 9.09
N HIS A 145 1.87 -20.09 10.40
CA HIS A 145 0.88 -20.99 10.96
C HIS A 145 -0.51 -20.33 10.98
N HIS A 146 -1.58 -21.11 10.82
CA HIS A 146 -2.95 -20.58 10.73
C HIS A 146 -3.34 -19.69 11.93
N THR A 147 -2.93 -20.06 13.16
CA THR A 147 -3.19 -19.26 14.36
C THR A 147 -2.48 -17.91 14.32
N GLN A 148 -1.22 -17.89 13.87
CA GLN A 148 -0.43 -16.67 13.75
C GLN A 148 -0.93 -15.78 12.62
N LEU A 149 -1.45 -16.37 11.54
CA LEU A 149 -2.06 -15.62 10.44
C LEU A 149 -3.28 -14.84 10.94
N GLN A 150 -4.16 -15.50 11.69
CA GLN A 150 -5.37 -14.86 12.22
C GLN A 150 -5.01 -13.71 13.16
N GLU A 151 -4.08 -13.95 14.09
CA GLU A 151 -3.55 -12.92 14.99
C GLU A 151 -2.92 -11.74 14.23
N ALA A 152 -2.14 -12.02 13.18
CA ALA A 152 -1.52 -10.98 12.36
C ALA A 152 -2.55 -10.16 11.57
N VAL A 153 -3.59 -10.78 11.02
CA VAL A 153 -4.66 -10.07 10.31
C VAL A 153 -5.43 -9.16 11.27
N ASP A 154 -5.79 -9.66 12.44
CA ASP A 154 -6.51 -8.87 13.45
C ASP A 154 -5.66 -7.66 13.90
N LEU A 155 -4.37 -7.91 14.20
CA LEU A 155 -3.43 -6.86 14.60
C LEU A 155 -3.19 -5.81 13.49
N CYS A 156 -3.04 -6.26 12.24
CA CYS A 156 -2.91 -5.38 11.08
C CYS A 156 -4.16 -4.51 10.87
N THR A 157 -5.36 -5.09 11.07
CA THR A 157 -6.62 -4.38 10.92
C THR A 157 -6.74 -3.28 11.97
N ASP A 158 -6.45 -3.62 13.23
CA ASP A 158 -6.43 -2.66 14.34
C ASP A 158 -5.43 -1.54 14.09
N ALA A 159 -4.21 -1.88 13.64
CA ALA A 159 -3.20 -0.89 13.29
C ALA A 159 -3.63 0.01 12.13
N CYS A 160 -4.23 -0.54 11.07
CA CYS A 160 -4.74 0.24 9.94
C CYS A 160 -5.76 1.29 10.41
N THR A 161 -6.68 0.92 11.31
CA THR A 161 -7.64 1.89 11.87
C THR A 161 -6.97 2.98 12.69
N GLY A 162 -5.94 2.64 13.47
CA GLY A 162 -5.13 3.60 14.22
C GLY A 162 -4.35 4.56 13.31
N VAL A 163 -3.67 4.02 12.31
CA VAL A 163 -2.87 4.75 11.31
C VAL A 163 -3.75 5.69 10.48
N THR A 164 -4.95 5.25 10.09
CA THR A 164 -5.94 6.09 9.40
C THR A 164 -6.20 7.36 10.18
N ARG A 165 -6.44 7.24 11.48
CA ARG A 165 -6.80 8.38 12.32
C ARG A 165 -5.65 9.37 12.43
N SER A 166 -4.42 8.91 12.63
CA SER A 166 -3.25 9.79 12.73
C SER A 166 -2.90 10.42 11.38
N LEU A 167 -2.92 9.65 10.29
CA LEU A 167 -2.63 10.15 8.94
C LEU A 167 -3.68 11.14 8.45
N LEU A 168 -4.98 10.81 8.53
CA LEU A 168 -6.03 11.71 8.07
C LEU A 168 -6.07 13.01 8.87
N THR A 169 -5.90 12.94 10.20
CA THR A 169 -5.91 14.16 11.02
C THR A 169 -4.69 15.03 10.75
N ALA A 170 -3.50 14.45 10.62
CA ALA A 170 -2.30 15.23 10.35
C ALA A 170 -2.34 15.86 8.93
N SER A 171 -2.64 15.07 7.91
CA SER A 171 -2.56 15.52 6.52
C SER A 171 -3.69 16.47 6.13
N LEU A 172 -4.95 16.18 6.51
CA LEU A 172 -6.07 17.05 6.13
C LEU A 172 -6.07 18.37 6.92
N LEU A 173 -5.63 18.38 8.18
CA LEU A 173 -5.51 19.63 8.94
C LEU A 173 -4.39 20.52 8.40
N GLN A 174 -3.29 19.94 7.91
CA GLN A 174 -2.20 20.69 7.28
C GLN A 174 -2.55 21.20 5.88
N ALA A 175 -3.33 20.45 5.10
CA ALA A 175 -3.78 20.91 3.77
C ALA A 175 -4.78 22.08 3.85
N LEU A 176 -5.47 22.23 4.98
CA LEU A 176 -6.44 23.30 5.23
C LEU A 176 -5.84 24.57 5.90
N SER A 177 -4.55 24.56 6.26
CA SER A 177 -3.83 25.68 6.90
C SER A 177 -2.90 26.40 5.92
#